data_AF-A0A0J8QM41-F1
#
_entry.id   AF-A0A0J8QM41-F1
#
_cell.length_a   1.000
_cell.length_b   1.000
_cell.length_c   1.000
_cell.angle_alpha   90.00
_cell.angle_beta   90.00
_cell.angle_gamma   90.00
#
_symmetry.space_group_name_H-M   'P 1'
#
loop_
_entity.id
_entity.type
_entity.pdbx_description
1 polymer ?
#
loop_
_entity_poly.entity_id
_entity_poly.type
_entity_poly.pdbx_seq_one_letter_code
_entity_poly.pdbx_strand_id
1 'polypeptide(L)'
;MKNILRLSRAGARSLSGSPSHSPFLRYAVNAAWQRGYSAWQSPSRSDGLPGIDASKLSVTKTTSPKNLLPPKELVFGSTFTDHMLRVNWNTKDGWLAPEIVPYQNLSLDPATCVFHYAFECFEGMKAYKGKDGSIRLFRPDKNMARLNKSSKRIALPTFDGETMIKLIGDLVKLDSRFIHSEPSSSIG
;
A
#
# COMPACT_ATOMS: atom_id res chain seq x y z
N MET A 1 -43.12 -33.75 28.84
CA MET A 1 -43.33 -35.21 28.91
C MET A 1 -41.99 -35.91 28.69
N LYS A 2 -41.61 -36.79 29.64
CA LYS A 2 -40.61 -37.89 29.62
C LYS A 2 -39.13 -37.50 29.35
N ASN A 3 -38.29 -37.41 30.39
CA ASN A 3 -37.50 -38.48 31.09
C ASN A 3 -36.19 -38.83 30.35
N ILE A 4 -34.96 -38.70 30.90
CA ILE A 4 -34.30 -39.12 32.16
C ILE A 4 -33.39 -40.38 31.96
N LEU A 5 -32.23 -40.36 32.64
CA LEU A 5 -31.18 -41.40 32.90
C LEU A 5 -30.07 -41.51 31.83
N ARG A 6 -28.77 -41.24 32.07
CA ARG A 6 -27.81 -41.35 33.20
C ARG A 6 -27.37 -42.79 33.54
N LEU A 7 -26.04 -42.92 33.74
CA LEU A 7 -25.25 -43.98 34.41
C LEU A 7 -24.74 -45.14 33.50
N SER A 8 -23.61 -45.80 33.74
CA SER A 8 -22.32 -45.53 34.39
C SER A 8 -21.47 -46.82 34.33
N ARG A 9 -20.15 -46.66 34.16
CA ARG A 9 -19.01 -47.42 34.76
C ARG A 9 -18.74 -48.93 34.53
N ALA A 10 -17.42 -49.17 34.50
CA ALA A 10 -16.60 -50.36 34.82
C ALA A 10 -16.57 -51.47 33.75
N GLY A 11 -15.46 -52.11 33.38
CA GLY A 11 -14.06 -52.16 33.84
C GLY A 11 -13.58 -53.63 33.81
N ALA A 12 -12.48 -53.96 33.11
CA ALA A 12 -11.67 -55.20 33.26
C ALA A 12 -10.52 -55.19 32.23
N ARG A 13 -9.24 -55.11 32.64
CA ARG A 13 -8.25 -56.17 32.99
C ARG A 13 -7.22 -56.41 31.86
N SER A 14 -5.99 -56.60 32.32
CA SER A 14 -4.72 -56.64 31.60
C SER A 14 -4.46 -57.92 30.81
N LEU A 15 -3.65 -57.82 29.75
CA LEU A 15 -2.71 -58.88 29.38
C LEU A 15 -1.37 -58.27 28.92
N SER A 16 -0.30 -58.91 29.41
CA SER A 16 1.12 -58.66 29.22
C SER A 16 1.63 -59.02 27.82
N GLY A 17 2.57 -58.24 27.29
CA GLY A 17 3.38 -58.60 26.13
C GLY A 17 4.42 -57.53 25.77
N SER A 18 5.68 -57.90 25.81
CA SER A 18 6.84 -57.23 25.20
C SER A 18 7.75 -58.34 24.65
N PRO A 19 8.74 -58.07 23.77
CA PRO A 19 8.93 -56.97 22.82
C PRO A 19 9.32 -57.49 21.42
N SER A 20 9.19 -56.69 20.34
CA SER A 20 10.17 -56.77 19.23
C SER A 20 10.15 -55.51 18.35
N HIS A 21 11.32 -55.15 17.88
CA HIS A 21 11.68 -53.87 17.27
C HIS A 21 11.15 -53.70 15.84
N SER A 22 10.72 -52.48 15.50
CA SER A 22 10.87 -51.91 14.15
C SER A 22 11.08 -50.39 14.25
N PRO A 23 12.10 -49.82 13.60
CA PRO A 23 12.45 -48.41 13.74
C PRO A 23 11.66 -47.57 12.73
N PHE A 24 10.57 -46.94 13.17
CA PHE A 24 10.01 -45.79 12.45
C PHE A 24 10.59 -44.51 13.05
N LEU A 25 11.50 -43.92 12.28
CA LEU A 25 12.14 -42.63 12.51
C LEU A 25 11.09 -41.57 12.84
N ARG A 26 10.99 -41.17 14.11
CA ARG A 26 10.26 -39.96 14.49
C ARG A 26 11.15 -38.77 14.17
N TYR A 27 10.93 -38.11 13.03
CA TYR A 27 11.41 -36.75 12.85
C TYR A 27 10.61 -35.85 13.80
N ALA A 28 11.28 -35.39 14.86
CA ALA A 28 10.80 -34.30 15.69
C ALA A 28 10.70 -33.05 14.80
N VAL A 29 9.49 -32.59 14.55
CA VAL A 29 9.23 -31.23 14.04
C VAL A 29 9.64 -30.27 15.15
N ASN A 30 10.86 -29.75 15.07
CA ASN A 30 11.27 -28.60 15.87
C ASN A 30 10.46 -27.39 15.42
N ALA A 31 9.37 -27.13 16.15
CA ALA A 31 8.62 -25.90 16.13
C ALA A 31 9.46 -24.79 16.76
N ALA A 32 10.27 -24.12 15.95
CA ALA A 32 10.93 -22.87 16.34
C ALA A 32 11.19 -21.97 15.13
N TRP A 33 10.16 -21.73 14.31
CA TRP A 33 10.14 -20.55 13.44
C TRP A 33 9.42 -19.42 14.15
N GLN A 34 10.06 -18.87 15.18
CA GLN A 34 9.71 -17.53 15.64
C GLN A 34 10.11 -16.54 14.53
N ARG A 35 9.16 -16.22 13.65
CA ARG A 35 9.25 -15.00 12.84
C ARG A 35 9.21 -13.83 13.81
N GLY A 36 10.38 -13.31 14.15
CA GLY A 36 10.51 -12.03 14.83
C GLY A 36 9.93 -10.94 13.95
N TYR A 37 8.66 -10.59 14.19
CA TYR A 37 8.13 -9.29 13.76
C TYR A 37 8.73 -8.24 14.68
N SER A 38 10.00 -7.94 14.47
CA SER A 38 10.56 -6.71 14.99
C SER A 38 10.11 -5.60 14.05
N ALA A 39 9.03 -4.91 14.43
CA ALA A 39 8.62 -3.64 13.86
C ALA A 39 9.64 -2.56 14.24
N TRP A 40 10.88 -2.71 13.77
CA TRP A 40 11.82 -1.60 13.75
C TRP A 40 11.37 -0.70 12.61
N GLN A 41 10.99 0.53 12.96
CA GLN A 41 10.93 1.65 12.04
C GLN A 41 12.18 1.57 11.15
N SER A 42 11.99 1.32 9.86
CA SER A 42 13.10 1.48 8.93
C SER A 42 13.29 2.98 8.79
N PRO A 43 14.44 3.55 9.19
CA PRO A 43 14.77 4.89 8.74
C PRO A 43 14.71 4.83 7.21
N SER A 44 14.16 5.88 6.60
CA SER A 44 14.39 6.15 5.18
C SER A 44 15.88 5.93 4.91
N ARG A 45 16.28 5.24 3.82
CA ARG A 45 17.69 5.00 3.50
C ARG A 45 18.57 6.16 3.96
N SER A 46 19.37 5.92 4.98
CA SER A 46 20.15 6.93 5.68
C SER A 46 21.41 7.26 4.88
N ASP A 47 21.24 7.59 3.61
CA ASP A 47 22.34 8.04 2.73
C ASP A 47 22.78 9.48 3.11
N GLY A 48 22.27 10.02 4.24
CA GLY A 48 22.45 11.40 4.68
C GLY A 48 21.68 12.43 3.84
N LEU A 49 21.02 11.97 2.77
CA LEU A 49 20.28 12.82 1.84
C LEU A 49 18.94 13.27 2.43
N PRO A 50 18.46 14.48 2.08
CA PRO A 50 17.19 15.00 2.57
C PRO A 50 16.01 14.17 2.07
N GLY A 51 15.01 14.05 2.96
CA GLY A 51 13.69 13.51 2.62
C GLY A 51 12.86 14.49 1.80
N ILE A 52 11.67 14.06 1.39
CA ILE A 52 10.71 14.94 0.72
C ILE A 52 10.34 16.10 1.65
N ASP A 53 10.33 17.32 1.11
CA ASP A 53 9.96 18.53 1.84
C ASP A 53 8.67 19.12 1.26
N ALA A 54 7.53 18.83 1.90
CA ALA A 54 6.23 19.30 1.45
C ALA A 54 6.06 20.83 1.51
N SER A 55 6.91 21.56 2.25
CA SER A 55 6.83 23.03 2.28
C SER A 55 7.30 23.68 0.98
N LYS A 56 8.08 22.93 0.17
CA LYS A 56 8.59 23.36 -1.14
C LYS A 56 7.66 23.01 -2.30
N LEU A 57 6.44 22.54 -2.02
CA LEU A 57 5.48 22.18 -3.04
C LEU A 57 5.19 23.37 -3.96
N SER A 58 5.46 23.19 -5.26
CA SER A 58 4.99 24.11 -6.30
C SER A 58 3.73 23.56 -6.96
N VAL A 59 2.81 24.45 -7.34
CA VAL A 59 1.54 24.06 -7.98
C VAL A 59 1.34 24.88 -9.25
N THR A 60 1.31 24.20 -10.38
CA THR A 60 0.98 24.77 -11.70
C THR A 60 -0.37 24.23 -12.15
N LYS A 61 -1.38 25.11 -12.22
CA LYS A 61 -2.74 24.73 -12.62
C LYS A 61 -2.86 24.60 -14.12
N THR A 62 -3.70 23.67 -14.59
CA THR A 62 -4.06 23.56 -16.00
C THR A 62 -4.79 24.82 -16.49
N THR A 63 -4.50 25.24 -17.72
CA THR A 63 -5.26 26.29 -18.43
C THR A 63 -6.42 25.72 -19.24
N SER A 64 -6.48 24.39 -19.40
CA SER A 64 -7.45 23.68 -20.23
C SER A 64 -8.09 22.53 -19.43
N PRO A 65 -8.99 22.81 -18.47
CA PRO A 65 -9.62 21.78 -17.65
C PRO A 65 -10.49 20.84 -18.48
N LYS A 66 -10.44 19.53 -18.18
CA LYS A 66 -11.25 18.52 -18.88
C LYS A 66 -12.74 18.63 -18.51
N ASN A 67 -13.61 18.16 -19.39
CA ASN A 67 -15.02 17.98 -19.06
C ASN A 67 -15.19 16.79 -18.09
N LEU A 68 -16.09 16.94 -17.12
CA LEU A 68 -16.41 15.84 -16.20
C LEU A 68 -17.31 14.84 -16.91
N LEU A 69 -16.96 13.57 -16.83
CA LEU A 69 -17.82 12.48 -17.27
C LEU A 69 -18.84 12.15 -16.19
N PRO A 70 -20.06 11.74 -16.56
CA PRO A 70 -21.01 11.22 -15.57
C PRO A 70 -20.51 9.88 -15.01
N PRO A 71 -20.81 9.55 -13.74
CA PRO A 71 -20.32 8.35 -13.09
C PRO A 71 -20.55 7.03 -13.84
N LYS A 72 -21.66 6.93 -14.59
CA LYS A 72 -22.05 5.73 -15.35
C LYS A 72 -21.15 5.46 -16.56
N GLU A 73 -20.44 6.47 -17.03
CA GLU A 73 -19.51 6.38 -18.17
C GLU A 73 -18.06 6.19 -17.73
N LEU A 74 -17.77 6.26 -16.42
CA LEU A 74 -16.42 6.05 -15.91
C LEU A 74 -16.02 4.58 -16.03
N VAL A 75 -14.98 4.35 -16.84
CA VAL A 75 -14.27 3.08 -16.90
C VAL A 75 -13.01 3.17 -16.03
N PHE A 76 -12.73 2.12 -15.27
CA PHE A 76 -11.57 2.10 -14.38
C PHE A 76 -10.26 2.27 -15.16
N GLY A 77 -9.42 3.24 -14.73
CA GLY A 77 -8.08 3.46 -15.29
C GLY A 77 -8.04 4.08 -16.69
N SER A 78 -9.17 4.49 -17.27
CA SER A 78 -9.21 5.10 -18.61
C SER A 78 -9.25 6.64 -18.58
N THR A 79 -9.75 7.22 -17.49
CA THR A 79 -9.95 8.66 -17.36
C THR A 79 -9.11 9.19 -16.20
N PHE A 80 -8.28 10.19 -16.50
CA PHE A 80 -7.38 10.82 -15.54
C PHE A 80 -7.80 12.27 -15.28
N THR A 81 -7.51 12.77 -14.09
CA THR A 81 -7.80 14.16 -13.67
C THR A 81 -6.91 15.17 -14.38
N ASP A 82 -7.04 16.44 -14.03
CA ASP A 82 -6.33 17.54 -14.72
C ASP A 82 -4.86 17.64 -14.34
N HIS A 83 -4.48 17.16 -13.15
CA HIS A 83 -3.14 17.33 -12.60
C HIS A 83 -2.51 16.00 -12.18
N MET A 84 -1.19 16.02 -11.99
CA MET A 84 -0.42 14.92 -11.43
C MET A 84 0.61 15.46 -10.43
N LEU A 85 0.92 14.67 -9.40
CA LEU A 85 2.01 14.93 -8.46
C LEU A 85 3.28 14.25 -8.99
N ARG A 86 4.39 14.98 -9.03
CA ARG A 86 5.73 14.44 -9.29
C ARG A 86 6.72 14.88 -8.23
N VAL A 87 7.64 13.99 -7.86
CA VAL A 87 8.76 14.29 -6.96
C VAL A 87 9.99 13.61 -7.52
N ASN A 88 10.96 14.39 -7.97
CA ASN A 88 12.19 13.85 -8.54
C ASN A 88 13.14 13.41 -7.44
N TRP A 89 13.96 12.40 -7.72
CA TRP A 89 15.04 11.97 -6.84
C TRP A 89 16.34 11.82 -7.64
N ASN A 90 17.46 12.19 -7.03
CA ASN A 90 18.78 11.90 -7.59
C ASN A 90 19.77 11.51 -6.47
N THR A 91 20.89 10.90 -6.84
CA THR A 91 21.91 10.40 -5.91
C THR A 91 22.70 11.49 -5.18
N LYS A 92 22.70 12.73 -5.68
CA LYS A 92 23.47 13.85 -5.15
C LYS A 92 22.70 14.63 -4.10
N ASP A 93 21.44 14.91 -4.39
CA ASP A 93 20.58 15.85 -3.65
C ASP A 93 19.43 15.14 -2.93
N GLY A 94 19.20 13.85 -3.19
CA GLY A 94 18.07 13.11 -2.64
C GLY A 94 16.76 13.50 -3.29
N TRP A 95 15.71 13.64 -2.48
CA TRP A 95 14.40 14.06 -2.95
C TRP A 95 14.38 15.56 -3.24
N LEU A 96 13.98 15.93 -4.46
CA LEU A 96 13.84 17.31 -4.89
C LEU A 96 12.47 17.88 -4.51
N ALA A 97 12.26 19.17 -4.79
CA ALA A 97 11.00 19.85 -4.51
C ALA A 97 9.82 19.12 -5.19
N PRO A 98 8.72 18.83 -4.46
CA PRO A 98 7.53 18.23 -5.04
C PRO A 98 6.78 19.24 -5.91
N GLU A 99 6.13 18.76 -6.96
CA GLU A 99 5.41 19.59 -7.91
C GLU A 99 4.07 18.96 -8.27
N ILE A 100 2.99 19.75 -8.21
CA ILE A 100 1.72 19.42 -8.84
C ILE A 100 1.65 20.19 -10.15
N VAL A 101 1.56 19.46 -11.27
CA VAL A 101 1.59 20.01 -12.62
C VAL A 101 0.40 19.49 -13.44
N PRO A 102 0.05 20.12 -14.58
CA PRO A 102 -0.94 19.56 -15.47
C PRO A 102 -0.55 18.14 -15.90
N TYR A 103 -1.55 17.27 -16.01
CA TYR A 103 -1.35 15.89 -16.47
C TYR A 103 -0.72 15.90 -17.85
N GLN A 104 0.40 15.19 -18.00
CA GLN A 104 1.21 15.18 -19.21
C GLN A 104 1.99 13.87 -19.35
N ASN A 105 2.55 13.62 -20.53
CA ASN A 105 3.41 12.47 -20.76
C ASN A 105 4.73 12.61 -19.97
N LEU A 106 5.27 11.47 -19.55
CA LEU A 106 6.61 11.42 -18.99
C LEU A 106 7.65 11.49 -20.12
N SER A 107 8.64 12.36 -19.98
CA SER A 107 9.82 12.41 -20.85
C SER A 107 10.95 11.68 -20.14
N LEU A 108 11.32 10.51 -20.64
CA LEU A 108 12.32 9.62 -20.05
C LEU A 108 13.34 9.21 -21.12
N ASP A 109 14.58 9.02 -20.69
CA ASP A 109 15.62 8.44 -21.56
C ASP A 109 15.20 7.00 -21.93
N PRO A 110 15.34 6.56 -23.20
CA PRO A 110 15.03 5.19 -23.60
C PRO A 110 15.78 4.11 -22.82
N ALA A 111 16.95 4.43 -22.26
CA ALA A 111 17.76 3.56 -21.41
C ALA A 111 17.31 3.53 -19.93
N THR A 112 16.25 4.26 -19.55
CA THR A 112 15.74 4.30 -18.18
C THR A 112 15.38 2.89 -17.70
N CYS A 113 15.89 2.50 -16.52
CA CYS A 113 15.82 1.13 -16.00
C CYS A 113 14.39 0.55 -15.90
N VAL A 114 13.38 1.41 -15.79
CA VAL A 114 11.96 1.02 -15.79
C VAL A 114 11.59 0.20 -17.04
N PHE A 115 12.12 0.57 -18.21
CA PHE A 115 11.79 -0.10 -19.48
C PHE A 115 12.57 -1.41 -19.70
N HIS A 116 13.71 -1.57 -19.04
CA HIS A 116 14.61 -2.71 -19.28
C HIS A 116 14.49 -3.80 -18.22
N TYR A 117 14.22 -3.40 -16.98
CA TYR A 117 14.30 -4.29 -15.82
C TYR A 117 13.08 -4.19 -14.89
N ALA A 118 12.00 -3.53 -15.35
CA ALA A 118 10.79 -3.32 -14.55
C ALA A 118 11.09 -2.74 -13.16
N PHE A 119 12.02 -1.76 -13.12
CA PHE A 119 12.48 -1.14 -11.88
C PHE A 119 11.47 -0.11 -11.36
N GLU A 120 10.30 -0.59 -10.97
CA GLU A 120 9.14 0.20 -10.58
C GLU A 120 8.28 -0.51 -9.55
N CYS A 121 7.51 0.28 -8.80
CA CYS A 121 6.44 -0.22 -7.94
C CYS A 121 5.32 0.82 -7.89
N PHE A 122 4.07 0.37 -7.72
CA PHE A 122 2.90 1.24 -7.64
C PHE A 122 2.08 0.97 -6.38
N GLU A 123 1.14 1.87 -6.11
CA GLU A 123 0.13 1.74 -5.06
C GLU A 123 -1.25 2.06 -5.59
N GLY A 124 -2.28 1.61 -4.87
CA GLY A 124 -3.68 1.87 -5.19
C GLY A 124 -4.47 2.22 -3.93
N MET A 125 -5.07 3.41 -3.91
CA MET A 125 -5.98 3.86 -2.87
C MET A 125 -7.07 4.72 -3.49
N LYS A 126 -8.12 5.03 -2.74
CA LYS A 126 -9.27 5.79 -3.25
C LYS A 126 -9.57 6.99 -2.37
N ALA A 127 -10.01 8.06 -3.02
CA ALA A 127 -10.61 9.22 -2.37
C ALA A 127 -12.14 9.14 -2.47
N TYR A 128 -12.81 9.43 -1.36
CA TYR A 128 -14.27 9.38 -1.24
C TYR A 128 -14.80 10.74 -0.80
N LYS A 129 -15.90 11.20 -1.43
CA LYS A 129 -16.63 12.38 -0.98
C LYS A 129 -17.77 11.94 -0.07
N GLY A 130 -17.75 12.39 1.17
CA GLY A 130 -18.82 12.14 2.14
C GLY A 130 -20.08 12.95 1.82
N LYS A 131 -21.18 12.60 2.47
CA LYS A 131 -22.45 13.34 2.37
C LYS A 131 -22.34 14.79 2.86
N ASP A 132 -21.38 15.04 3.76
CA ASP A 132 -20.99 16.36 4.26
C ASP A 132 -20.08 17.14 3.30
N GLY A 133 -19.81 16.61 2.11
CA GLY A 133 -18.95 17.21 1.11
C GLY A 133 -17.46 17.04 1.38
N SER A 134 -17.06 16.52 2.56
CA SER A 134 -15.65 16.37 2.91
C SER A 134 -15.03 15.14 2.23
N ILE A 135 -13.77 15.29 1.82
CA ILE A 135 -13.02 14.26 1.10
C ILE A 135 -12.19 13.46 2.09
N ARG A 136 -12.22 12.14 1.96
CA ARG A 136 -11.53 11.20 2.85
C ARG A 136 -10.73 10.19 2.05
N LEU A 137 -9.53 9.88 2.55
CA LEU A 137 -8.71 8.75 2.11
C LEU A 137 -8.90 7.61 3.10
N PHE A 138 -9.00 6.37 2.61
CA PHE A 138 -9.14 5.21 3.48
C PHE A 138 -7.78 4.59 3.79
N ARG A 139 -7.36 4.69 5.07
CA ARG A 139 -6.11 4.10 5.60
C ARG A 139 -4.85 4.36 4.74
N PRO A 140 -4.60 5.62 4.33
CA PRO A 140 -3.48 5.94 3.45
C PRO A 140 -2.12 5.62 4.08
N ASP A 141 -2.04 5.58 5.42
CA ASP A 141 -0.86 5.12 6.18
C ASP A 141 -0.43 3.70 5.81
N LYS A 142 -1.40 2.79 5.59
CA LYS A 142 -1.11 1.40 5.21
C LYS A 142 -0.61 1.29 3.78
N ASN A 143 -1.11 2.14 2.88
CA ASN A 143 -0.59 2.22 1.51
C ASN A 143 0.84 2.73 1.50
N MET A 144 1.15 3.81 2.23
CA MET A 144 2.54 4.33 2.28
C MET A 144 3.52 3.35 2.90
N ALA A 145 3.11 2.64 3.97
CA ALA A 145 3.93 1.60 4.57
C ALA A 145 4.22 0.45 3.58
N ARG A 146 3.24 0.06 2.76
CA ARG A 146 3.40 -0.98 1.74
C ARG A 146 4.27 -0.48 0.57
N LEU A 147 4.09 0.75 0.12
CA LEU A 147 4.93 1.35 -0.92
C LEU A 147 6.40 1.41 -0.49
N ASN A 148 6.69 1.92 0.71
CA ASN A 148 8.06 1.94 1.24
C ASN A 148 8.66 0.54 1.35
N LYS A 149 7.87 -0.48 1.73
CA LYS A 149 8.33 -1.87 1.75
C LYS A 149 8.68 -2.37 0.35
N SER A 150 7.86 -2.06 -0.65
CA SER A 150 8.12 -2.38 -2.06
C SER A 150 9.36 -1.64 -2.58
N SER A 151 9.44 -0.32 -2.38
CA SER A 151 10.59 0.50 -2.77
C SER A 151 11.89 -0.04 -2.18
N LYS A 152 11.91 -0.37 -0.88
CA LYS A 152 13.08 -0.98 -0.23
C LYS A 152 13.45 -2.33 -0.86
N ARG A 153 12.46 -3.16 -1.22
CA ARG A 153 12.68 -4.49 -1.81
C ARG A 153 13.34 -4.42 -3.18
N ILE A 154 12.98 -3.42 -3.99
CA ILE A 154 13.58 -3.18 -5.31
C ILE A 154 14.65 -2.09 -5.27
N ALA A 155 15.19 -1.76 -4.10
CA ALA A 155 16.27 -0.77 -3.98
C ALA A 155 15.97 0.63 -4.56
N LEU A 156 14.71 1.08 -4.55
CA LEU A 156 14.33 2.49 -4.73
C LEU A 156 14.48 3.29 -3.42
N PRO A 157 14.63 4.63 -3.50
CA PRO A 157 14.61 5.49 -2.33
C PRO A 157 13.26 5.40 -1.61
N THR A 158 13.32 5.28 -0.29
CA THR A 158 12.15 5.38 0.61
C THR A 158 11.88 6.84 0.97
N PHE A 159 10.69 7.12 1.49
CA PHE A 159 10.25 8.48 1.86
C PHE A 159 9.43 8.47 3.15
N ASP A 160 9.21 9.65 3.74
CA ASP A 160 8.29 9.79 4.86
C ASP A 160 6.83 9.67 4.40
N GLY A 161 6.10 8.75 5.02
CA GLY A 161 4.73 8.42 4.63
C GLY A 161 3.76 9.56 4.89
N GLU A 162 3.89 10.28 6.02
CA GLU A 162 2.98 11.37 6.37
C GLU A 162 3.12 12.55 5.39
N THR A 163 4.36 12.88 5.01
CA THR A 163 4.68 13.89 4.00
C THR A 163 4.06 13.52 2.65
N MET A 164 4.21 12.27 2.19
CA MET A 164 3.59 11.84 0.93
C MET A 164 2.05 11.90 1.00
N ILE A 165 1.44 11.51 2.12
CA ILE A 165 -0.02 11.60 2.32
C ILE A 165 -0.49 13.05 2.23
N LYS A 166 0.26 13.99 2.79
CA LYS A 166 -0.05 15.42 2.69
C LYS A 166 -0.05 15.88 1.23
N LEU A 167 0.98 15.54 0.46
CA LEU A 167 1.09 15.90 -0.95
C LEU A 167 -0.03 15.28 -1.81
N ILE A 168 -0.35 14.00 -1.59
CA ILE A 168 -1.50 13.34 -2.23
C ILE A 168 -2.79 14.07 -1.85
N GLY A 169 -2.94 14.45 -0.58
CA GLY A 169 -4.08 15.22 -0.10
C GLY A 169 -4.22 16.57 -0.82
N ASP A 170 -3.12 17.27 -1.09
CA ASP A 170 -3.15 18.55 -1.79
C ASP A 170 -3.50 18.40 -3.28
N LEU A 171 -3.02 17.34 -3.95
CA LEU A 171 -3.46 16.96 -5.30
C LEU A 171 -4.95 16.63 -5.33
N VAL A 172 -5.42 15.78 -4.42
CA VAL A 172 -6.82 15.34 -4.33
C VAL A 172 -7.76 16.52 -4.06
N LYS A 173 -7.33 17.50 -3.25
CA LYS A 173 -8.09 18.74 -3.04
C LYS A 173 -8.17 19.57 -4.32
N LEU A 174 -7.05 19.73 -5.03
CA LEU A 174 -7.01 20.49 -6.28
C LEU A 174 -7.96 19.90 -7.32
N ASP A 175 -7.98 18.57 -7.44
CA ASP A 175 -8.83 17.83 -8.39
C ASP A 175 -10.14 17.32 -7.78
N SER A 176 -10.58 17.90 -6.66
CA SER A 176 -11.78 17.48 -5.91
C SER A 176 -13.09 17.46 -6.71
N ARG A 177 -13.14 18.19 -7.83
CA ARG A 177 -14.28 18.20 -8.77
C ARG A 177 -14.50 16.86 -9.49
N PHE A 178 -13.45 16.04 -9.60
CA PHE A 178 -13.53 14.69 -10.19
C PHE A 178 -14.09 13.64 -9.21
N ILE A 179 -14.24 13.98 -7.93
CA ILE A 179 -14.75 13.06 -6.91
C ILE A 179 -16.26 13.22 -6.81
N HIS A 180 -16.99 12.24 -7.32
CA HIS A 180 -18.45 12.18 -7.26
C HIS A 180 -18.94 11.81 -5.85
N SER A 181 -20.16 12.23 -5.52
CA SER A 181 -20.83 11.97 -4.23
C SER A 181 -21.59 10.65 -4.18
N GLU A 182 -21.73 9.97 -5.32
CA GLU A 182 -22.43 8.68 -5.40
C GLU A 182 -21.63 7.60 -4.67
N PRO A 183 -22.25 6.74 -3.83
CA PRO A 183 -21.55 5.75 -3.00
C PRO A 183 -20.64 4.78 -3.78
N SER A 184 -20.91 4.55 -5.07
CA SER A 184 -20.14 3.68 -5.96
C SER A 184 -19.04 4.41 -6.74
N SER A 185 -18.95 5.73 -6.61
CA SER A 185 -18.09 6.56 -7.45
C SER A 185 -16.89 7.09 -6.66
N SER A 186 -15.71 6.63 -7.05
CA SER A 186 -14.43 6.98 -6.41
C SER A 186 -13.39 7.17 -7.50
N ILE A 187 -12.48 8.12 -7.33
CA ILE A 187 -11.25 8.19 -8.16
C ILE A 187 -10.14 7.39 -7.47
N GLY A 188 -9.35 6.70 -8.29
CA GLY A 188 -8.19 5.90 -7.90
C GLY A 188 -6.91 6.42 -8.53
#